data_AF-A0A2P2MY71-F1
#
_entry.id   AF-A0A2P2MY71-F1
#
_cell.length_a   1.000
_cell.length_b   1.000
_cell.length_c   1.000
_cell.angle_alpha   90.00
_cell.angle_beta   90.00
_cell.angle_gamma   90.00
#
_symmetry.space_group_name_H-M   'P 1'
#
loop_
_entity.id
_entity.type
_entity.pdbx_description
1 polymer ?
#
loop_
_entity_poly.entity_id
_entity_poly.type
_entity_poly.pdbx_seq_one_letter_code
_entity_poly.pdbx_strand_id
1 'polypeptide(L)'
;MLPLAHFAQNLRQINISHTSVTDLGLLSLASIGCLQSMTVLHLKGLTPNGLAAALFACGGLRKVKLHASFKSCFAYNLFEHFETRGCVFEWRDKEFQVLNFQINPF
;
A
#
# COMPACT_ATOMS: atom_id res chain seq x y z
N MET A 1 -1.06 -13.09 -3.73
CA MET A 1 -0.43 -12.68 -2.46
C MET A 1 -0.40 -13.81 -1.42
N LEU A 2 -1.35 -14.76 -1.42
CA LEU A 2 -1.36 -15.90 -0.48
C LEU A 2 -0.03 -16.68 -0.38
N PRO A 3 0.66 -17.06 -1.47
CA PRO A 3 1.93 -17.79 -1.33
C PRO A 3 3.01 -16.94 -0.65
N LEU A 4 3.11 -15.65 -1.02
CA LEU A 4 4.05 -14.74 -0.37
C LEU A 4 3.74 -14.61 1.13
N ALA A 5 2.46 -14.43 1.46
CA ALA A 5 2.02 -14.31 2.83
C ALA A 5 2.27 -15.58 3.65
N HIS A 6 2.23 -16.76 3.03
CA HIS A 6 2.50 -18.04 3.69
C HIS A 6 4.00 -18.30 3.87
N PHE A 7 4.82 -18.08 2.83
CA PHE A 7 6.24 -18.47 2.86
C PHE A 7 7.18 -17.37 3.34
N ALA A 8 6.79 -16.10 3.30
CA ALA A 8 7.65 -14.96 3.63
C ALA A 8 7.35 -14.38 5.04
N GLN A 9 7.26 -15.23 6.06
CA GLN A 9 6.90 -14.82 7.44
C GLN A 9 7.86 -13.78 8.06
N ASN A 10 9.10 -13.74 7.58
CA ASN A 10 10.12 -12.80 8.05
C ASN A 10 10.18 -11.49 7.23
N LEU A 11 9.27 -11.30 6.25
CA LEU A 11 9.28 -10.12 5.39
C LEU A 11 8.93 -8.87 6.22
N ARG A 12 9.88 -7.94 6.31
CA ARG A 12 9.70 -6.67 7.02
C ARG A 12 9.28 -5.52 6.12
N GLN A 13 9.58 -5.61 4.84
CA GLN A 13 9.34 -4.52 3.89
C GLN A 13 8.80 -5.07 2.59
N ILE A 14 7.80 -4.41 2.03
CA ILE A 14 7.23 -4.77 0.74
C ILE A 14 6.93 -3.53 -0.09
N ASN A 15 7.18 -3.64 -1.39
CA ASN A 15 6.73 -2.67 -2.38
C ASN A 15 5.89 -3.43 -3.42
N ILE A 16 4.62 -3.06 -3.53
CA ILE A 16 3.68 -3.65 -4.49
C ILE A 16 3.22 -2.63 -5.53
N SER A 17 3.98 -1.55 -5.71
CA SER A 17 3.65 -0.51 -6.68
C SER A 17 3.61 -1.08 -8.10
N HIS A 18 2.70 -0.57 -8.93
CA HIS A 18 2.51 -1.03 -10.31
C HIS A 18 2.13 -2.51 -10.48
N THR A 19 1.54 -3.13 -9.45
CA THR A 19 1.02 -4.49 -9.55
C THR A 19 -0.50 -4.49 -9.77
N SER A 20 -1.07 -5.68 -9.99
CA SER A 20 -2.53 -5.88 -10.09
C SER A 20 -3.12 -6.40 -8.76
N VAL A 21 -2.46 -6.13 -7.63
CA VAL A 21 -2.93 -6.56 -6.31
C VAL A 21 -4.27 -5.89 -5.98
N THR A 22 -5.24 -6.71 -5.56
CA THR A 22 -6.56 -6.29 -5.11
C THR A 22 -6.63 -6.16 -3.60
N ASP A 23 -7.75 -5.64 -3.08
CA ASP A 23 -8.02 -5.52 -1.64
C ASP A 23 -7.77 -6.84 -0.89
N LEU A 24 -8.28 -7.96 -1.41
CA LEU A 24 -8.07 -9.30 -0.82
C LEU A 24 -6.60 -9.72 -0.84
N GLY A 25 -5.89 -9.40 -1.93
CA GLY A 25 -4.46 -9.66 -2.04
C GLY A 25 -3.67 -8.88 -1.01
N LEU A 26 -3.97 -7.59 -0.83
CA LEU A 26 -3.33 -6.74 0.16
C LEU A 26 -3.63 -7.20 1.59
N LEU A 27 -4.89 -7.52 1.89
CA LEU A 27 -5.31 -8.01 3.20
C LEU A 27 -4.60 -9.31 3.60
N SER A 28 -4.31 -10.20 2.64
CA SER A 28 -3.59 -11.45 2.93
C SER A 28 -2.21 -11.23 3.56
N LEU A 29 -1.58 -10.06 3.32
CA LEU A 29 -0.29 -9.70 3.91
C LEU A 29 -0.37 -9.48 5.43
N ALA A 30 -1.56 -9.31 6.01
CA ALA A 30 -1.74 -9.16 7.45
C ALA A 30 -1.27 -10.39 8.25
N SER A 31 -1.20 -11.55 7.60
CA SER A 31 -0.62 -12.77 8.21
C SER A 31 0.90 -12.68 8.42
N ILE A 32 1.59 -11.76 7.76
CA ILE A 32 3.02 -11.52 7.95
C ILE A 32 3.22 -10.62 9.18
N GLY A 33 3.33 -11.23 10.36
CA GLY A 33 3.40 -10.50 11.63
C GLY A 33 4.61 -9.55 11.78
N CYS A 34 5.68 -9.76 11.00
CA CYS A 34 6.86 -8.91 11.01
C CYS A 34 6.85 -7.75 9.99
N LEU A 35 5.77 -7.57 9.23
CA LEU A 35 5.71 -6.52 8.20
C LEU A 35 5.67 -5.13 8.84
N GLN A 36 6.67 -4.30 8.52
CA GLN A 36 6.89 -2.98 9.12
C GLN A 36 6.77 -1.84 8.10
N SER A 37 7.15 -2.07 6.85
CA SER A 37 7.13 -1.06 5.80
C SER A 37 6.35 -1.54 4.58
N MET A 38 5.40 -0.73 4.13
CA MET A 38 4.60 -1.03 2.94
C MET A 38 4.61 0.16 1.99
N THR A 39 4.94 -0.08 0.73
CA THR A 39 4.82 0.91 -0.36
C THR A 39 3.77 0.46 -1.36
N VAL A 40 2.78 1.32 -1.57
CA VAL A 40 1.58 1.06 -2.35
C VAL A 40 1.32 2.27 -3.25
N LEU A 41 1.90 2.27 -4.44
CA LEU A 41 1.74 3.35 -5.42
C LEU A 41 1.21 2.81 -6.75
N HIS A 42 0.40 3.60 -7.44
CA HIS A 42 -0.10 3.28 -8.79
C HIS A 42 -0.77 1.89 -8.90
N LEU A 43 -1.71 1.61 -8.00
CA LEU A 43 -2.55 0.41 -8.07
C LEU A 43 -3.94 0.77 -8.61
N LYS A 44 -4.44 -0.06 -9.54
CA LYS A 44 -5.79 0.09 -10.09
C LYS A 44 -6.85 -0.78 -9.39
N GLY A 45 -6.42 -1.74 -8.57
CA GLY A 45 -7.29 -2.76 -7.97
C GLY A 45 -7.66 -2.52 -6.49
N LEU A 46 -7.29 -1.36 -5.92
CA LEU A 46 -7.56 -1.06 -4.51
C LEU A 46 -8.72 -0.08 -4.35
N THR A 47 -9.60 -0.38 -3.40
CA THR A 47 -10.59 0.57 -2.89
C THR A 47 -10.04 1.26 -1.64
N PRO A 48 -10.50 2.48 -1.30
CA PRO A 48 -10.15 3.12 -0.03
C PRO A 48 -10.45 2.24 1.19
N ASN A 49 -11.61 1.59 1.20
CA ASN A 49 -12.01 0.71 2.31
C ASN A 49 -11.13 -0.53 2.41
N GLY A 50 -10.80 -1.17 1.28
CA GLY A 50 -9.91 -2.33 1.27
C GLY A 50 -8.49 -1.99 1.70
N LEU A 51 -7.97 -0.83 1.27
CA LEU A 51 -6.68 -0.33 1.75
C LEU A 51 -6.71 -0.06 3.26
N ALA A 52 -7.73 0.64 3.79
CA ALA A 52 -7.87 0.85 5.23
C ALA A 52 -7.89 -0.49 5.99
N ALA A 53 -8.74 -1.43 5.56
CA ALA A 53 -8.86 -2.74 6.19
C ALA A 53 -7.51 -3.46 6.26
N ALA A 54 -6.74 -3.45 5.17
CA ALA A 54 -5.41 -4.05 5.16
C ALA A 54 -4.41 -3.35 6.08
N LEU A 55 -4.41 -2.01 6.13
CA LEU A 55 -3.56 -1.24 7.04
C LEU A 55 -3.88 -1.54 8.51
N PHE A 56 -5.16 -1.64 8.88
CA PHE A 56 -5.58 -2.00 10.24
C PHE A 56 -5.18 -3.43 10.61
N ALA A 57 -5.31 -4.37 9.67
CA ALA A 57 -4.97 -5.76 9.88
C ALA A 57 -3.46 -5.99 10.02
N CYS A 58 -2.64 -5.19 9.35
CA CYS A 58 -1.18 -5.24 9.45
C CYS A 58 -0.67 -4.50 10.72
N GLY A 59 -0.86 -5.09 11.90
CA GLY A 59 -0.53 -4.46 13.18
C GLY A 59 0.96 -4.10 13.40
N GLY A 60 1.86 -4.70 12.62
CA GLY A 60 3.30 -4.44 12.67
C GLY A 60 3.76 -3.19 11.92
N LEU A 61 2.90 -2.54 11.14
CA LEU A 61 3.29 -1.42 10.29
C LEU A 61 3.83 -0.25 11.12
N ARG A 62 4.93 0.31 10.65
CA ARG A 62 5.62 1.50 11.16
C ARG A 62 5.80 2.55 10.09
N LYS A 63 5.72 2.16 8.82
CA LYS A 63 5.90 3.04 7.68
C LYS A 63 4.99 2.62 6.53
N VAL A 64 4.21 3.56 6.03
CA VAL A 64 3.32 3.34 4.90
C VAL A 64 3.55 4.43 3.87
N LYS A 65 3.79 4.05 2.62
CA LYS A 65 4.00 4.97 1.52
C LYS A 65 2.86 4.85 0.52
N LEU A 66 2.12 5.94 0.35
CA LEU A 66 0.89 6.00 -0.45
C LEU A 66 0.87 7.21 -1.39
N HIS A 67 0.02 7.13 -2.40
CA HIS A 67 -0.28 8.27 -3.26
C HIS A 67 -1.08 9.32 -2.48
N ALA A 68 -0.82 10.60 -2.72
CA ALA A 68 -1.44 11.71 -1.99
C ALA A 68 -2.97 11.74 -2.14
N SER A 69 -3.52 11.20 -3.23
CA SER A 69 -4.97 11.07 -3.43
C SER A 69 -5.67 10.28 -2.32
N PHE A 70 -4.97 9.39 -1.61
CA PHE A 70 -5.54 8.67 -0.48
C PHE A 70 -5.72 9.54 0.77
N LYS A 71 -5.04 10.70 0.87
CA LYS A 71 -5.27 11.65 1.98
C LYS A 71 -6.72 12.10 2.06
N SER A 72 -7.34 12.37 0.91
CA SER A 72 -8.74 12.82 0.84
C SER A 72 -9.74 11.66 0.91
N CYS A 73 -9.32 10.42 0.64
CA CYS A 73 -10.18 9.25 0.74
C CYS A 73 -10.36 8.73 2.17
N PHE A 74 -9.48 9.12 3.09
CA PHE A 74 -9.53 8.66 4.48
C PHE A 74 -10.04 9.75 5.41
N ALA A 75 -10.82 9.34 6.42
CA ALA A 75 -11.18 10.22 7.52
C ALA A 75 -9.93 10.58 8.33
N TYR A 76 -9.83 11.81 8.80
CA TYR A 76 -8.67 12.30 9.58
C TYR A 76 -8.33 11.38 10.78
N ASN A 77 -9.34 10.92 11.51
CA ASN A 77 -9.19 10.05 12.69
C ASN A 77 -8.51 8.71 12.37
N LEU A 78 -8.56 8.27 11.12
CA LEU A 78 -7.91 7.04 10.68
C LEU A 78 -6.38 7.19 10.75
N PHE A 79 -5.85 8.36 10.36
CA PHE A 79 -4.41 8.63 10.42
C PHE A 79 -3.92 8.80 11.85
N GLU A 80 -4.67 9.50 12.69
CA GLU A 80 -4.34 9.66 14.11
C GLU A 80 -4.19 8.29 14.80
N HIS A 81 -5.08 7.35 14.49
CA HIS A 81 -5.00 5.98 15.02
C HIS A 81 -3.73 5.24 14.61
N PHE A 82 -3.20 5.50 13.41
CA PHE A 82 -1.94 4.90 12.98
C PHE A 82 -0.72 5.64 13.56
N GLU A 83 -0.78 6.97 13.65
CA GLU A 83 0.28 7.79 14.23
C GLU A 83 0.48 7.49 15.72
N THR A 84 -0.61 7.28 16.48
CA THR A 84 -0.55 6.85 17.90
C THR A 84 0.11 5.48 18.10
N ARG A 85 0.12 4.62 17.06
CA ARG A 85 0.87 3.35 17.04
C ARG A 85 2.33 3.51 16.56
N GLY A 86 2.76 4.73 16.28
CA GLY A 86 4.08 5.04 15.73
C GLY A 86 4.23 4.70 14.26
N CYS A 87 3.13 4.63 13.50
CA CYS A 87 3.18 4.42 12.06
C CYS A 87 3.24 5.77 11.31
N VAL A 88 4.28 5.93 10.49
CA VAL A 88 4.53 7.13 9.70
C VAL A 88 3.99 6.97 8.28
N PHE A 89 3.23 7.95 7.80
CA PHE A 89 2.78 8.01 6.41
C PHE A 89 3.68 8.89 5.55
N GLU A 90 4.22 8.32 4.47
CA GLU A 90 4.86 9.05 3.39
C GLU A 90 3.93 9.19 2.19
N TRP A 91 3.65 10.44 1.83
CA TRP A 91 2.77 10.74 0.70
C TRP A 91 3.57 11.07 -0.55
N ARG A 92 3.11 10.60 -1.71
CA ARG A 92 3.73 10.86 -3.01
C ARG A 92 2.71 11.46 -3.98
N ASP A 93 3.07 12.61 -4.55
CA ASP A 93 2.28 13.38 -5.52
C ASP A 93 2.77 13.22 -6.96
N LYS A 94 3.94 12.60 -7.20
CA LYS A 94 4.40 12.39 -8.57
C LYS A 94 3.53 11.32 -9.23
N GLU A 95 2.69 11.75 -10.16
CA GLU A 95 2.18 10.87 -11.20
C GLU A 95 3.37 10.17 -11.86
N PHE A 96 3.30 8.85 -11.94
CA PHE A 96 4.25 8.10 -12.75
C PHE A 96 4.00 8.53 -14.19
N GLN A 97 4.89 9.36 -14.75
CA GLN A 97 4.91 9.65 -16.17
C GLN A 97 5.19 8.32 -16.87
N VAL A 98 4.14 7.66 -17.34
CA VAL A 98 4.30 6.69 -18.42
C VAL A 98 4.86 7.53 -19.56
N LEU A 99 6.13 7.32 -19.91
CA LEU A 99 6.67 7.82 -21.16
C LEU A 99 5.77 7.24 -22.25
N ASN A 100 4.79 8.03 -22.69
CA ASN A 100 4.10 7.83 -23.94
C ASN A 100 5.16 7.99 -25.01
N PHE A 101 5.91 6.92 -25.29
CA PHE A 101 6.54 6.79 -26.59
C PHE A 101 5.38 6.74 -27.59
N GLN A 102 4.99 7.90 -28.09
CA GLN A 102 4.30 7.98 -29.37
C GLN A 102 5.24 7.29 -30.36
N ILE A 103 4.90 6.04 -30.70
CA ILE A 103 5.37 5.43 -31.93
C ILE A 103 4.76 6.31 -33.03
N ASN A 104 5.56 7.22 -33.59
CA ASN A 104 5.25 7.83 -34.86
C ASN A 104 5.29 6.70 -35.90
N PRO A 105 4.17 6.32 -36.54
CA PRO A 105 4.28 5.57 -37.78
C PRO A 105 4.89 6.52 -38.82
N PHE A 106 5.86 6.00 -39.57
CA PHE A 106 6.46 6.67 -40.73
C PHE A 106 5.39 7.15 -41.72
#